data_AF-A0A831TT89-F1
#
_entry.id   AF-A0A831TT89-F1
#
_cell.length_a   1.000
_cell.length_b   1.000
_cell.length_c   1.000
_cell.angle_alpha   90.00
_cell.angle_beta   90.00
_cell.angle_gamma   90.00
#
_symmetry.space_group_name_H-M   'P 1'
#
loop_
_entity.id
_entity.type
_entity.pdbx_description
1 polymer ?
#
loop_
_entity_poly.entity_id
_entity_poly.type
_entity_poly.pdbx_seq_one_letter_code
_entity_poly.pdbx_strand_id
1 'polypeptide(L)'
;MGDLAAGRETAAALLVAIGADRIRAAGMTVPSVAIADPEHRLYAKLAARNPRTAHGEYNALVRRLVSFERALEHRRRRRKDRAD
;
A
#
# COMPACT_ATOMS: atom_id res chain seq x y z
N MET A 1 2.18 -7.46 6.74
CA MET A 1 0.82 -7.45 7.34
C MET A 1 0.82 -7.51 8.85
N GLY A 2 1.79 -8.16 9.51
CA GLY A 2 1.84 -8.24 10.98
C GLY A 2 1.87 -6.88 11.69
N ASP A 3 2.60 -5.89 11.16
CA ASP A 3 2.59 -4.53 11.72
C ASP A 3 1.23 -3.83 11.58
N LEU A 4 0.58 -3.93 10.42
CA LEU A 4 -0.75 -3.35 10.20
C LEU A 4 -1.79 -4.01 11.10
N ALA A 5 -1.75 -5.34 11.24
CA ALA A 5 -2.64 -6.08 12.14
C ALA A 5 -2.41 -5.74 13.63
N ALA A 6 -1.18 -5.37 14.00
CA ALA A 6 -0.82 -4.91 15.34
C ALA A 6 -1.06 -3.40 15.55
N GLY A 7 -1.66 -2.68 14.59
CA GLY A 7 -1.87 -1.23 14.67
C GLY A 7 -0.58 -0.40 14.63
N ARG A 8 0.56 -0.99 14.25
CA ARG A 8 1.84 -0.29 14.16
C ARG A 8 1.92 0.49 12.85
N GLU A 9 2.07 1.80 12.96
CA GLU A 9 2.14 2.73 11.84
C GLU A 9 3.53 2.74 11.18
N THR A 10 4.03 1.58 10.79
CA THR A 10 5.28 1.47 10.03
C THR A 10 5.06 1.99 8.60
N ALA A 11 6.14 2.38 7.93
CA ALA A 11 6.06 2.81 6.53
C ALA A 11 5.40 1.75 5.63
N ALA A 12 5.66 0.46 5.89
CA ALA A 12 5.02 -0.64 5.18
C ALA A 12 3.52 -0.77 5.51
N ALA A 13 3.12 -0.60 6.77
CA ALA A 13 1.71 -0.65 7.17
C ALA A 13 0.91 0.52 6.57
N LEU A 14 1.48 1.73 6.60
CA LEU A 14 0.89 2.91 5.97
C LEU A 14 0.79 2.75 4.45
N LEU A 15 1.82 2.22 3.80
CA LEU A 15 1.78 1.94 2.36
C LEU A 15 0.69 0.93 1.98
N VAL A 16 0.52 -0.13 2.78
CA VAL A 16 -0.56 -1.09 2.58
C VAL A 16 -1.93 -0.44 2.81
N ALA A 17 -2.06 0.44 3.80
CA ALA A 17 -3.30 1.18 4.05
C ALA A 17 -3.69 2.09 2.88
N ILE A 18 -2.72 2.76 2.23
CA ILE A 18 -2.95 3.59 1.03
C ILE A 18 -3.57 2.77 -0.10
N GLY A 19 -3.04 1.58 -0.38
CA GLY A 19 -3.54 0.71 -1.46
C GLY A 19 -4.61 -0.29 -1.02
N ALA A 20 -5.12 -0.19 0.21
CA ALA A 20 -5.92 -1.27 0.81
C ALA A 20 -7.19 -1.57 0.02
N ASP A 21 -7.87 -0.55 -0.49
CA ASP A 21 -9.10 -0.69 -1.27
C ASP A 21 -8.85 -1.48 -2.57
N ARG A 22 -7.86 -1.06 -3.37
CA ARG A 22 -7.50 -1.72 -4.63
C ARG A 22 -6.98 -3.14 -4.43
N ILE A 23 -6.17 -3.37 -3.40
CA ILE A 23 -5.65 -4.70 -3.07
C ILE A 23 -6.80 -5.63 -2.65
N ARG A 24 -7.77 -5.15 -1.87
CA ARG A 24 -9.00 -5.90 -1.53
C ARG A 24 -9.85 -6.17 -2.76
N ALA A 25 -10.04 -5.16 -3.61
CA ALA A 25 -10.74 -5.32 -4.89
C ALA A 25 -10.04 -6.36 -5.78
N ALA A 26 -8.72 -6.50 -5.71
CA ALA A 26 -8.00 -7.55 -6.42
C ALA A 26 -8.14 -8.97 -5.82
N GLY A 27 -8.84 -9.12 -4.68
CA GLY A 27 -9.12 -10.40 -4.03
C GLY A 27 -8.12 -10.80 -2.95
N MET A 28 -7.27 -9.87 -2.50
CA MET A 28 -6.35 -10.12 -1.38
C MET A 28 -6.94 -9.63 -0.05
N THR A 29 -6.72 -10.39 1.02
CA THR A 29 -7.15 -10.02 2.36
C THR A 29 -6.23 -8.95 2.95
N VAL A 30 -6.76 -7.75 3.15
CA VAL A 30 -6.07 -6.65 3.86
C VAL A 30 -6.86 -6.30 5.13
N PRO A 31 -6.25 -6.34 6.32
CA PRO A 31 -6.91 -5.97 7.58
C PRO A 31 -7.61 -4.62 7.47
N SER A 32 -8.86 -4.54 7.92
CA SER A 32 -9.62 -3.27 7.94
C SER A 32 -9.17 -2.44 9.13
N VAL A 33 -8.14 -1.63 8.92
CA VAL A 33 -7.63 -0.69 9.90
C VAL A 33 -7.96 0.72 9.41
N ALA A 34 -8.73 1.46 10.20
CA ALA A 34 -9.06 2.84 9.93
C ALA A 34 -7.85 3.72 10.30
N ILE A 35 -6.92 3.89 9.36
CA ILE A 35 -5.84 4.87 9.48
C ILE A 35 -6.29 6.13 8.77
N ALA A 36 -6.46 7.22 9.51
CA ALA A 36 -6.70 8.53 8.92
C ALA A 36 -5.44 9.01 8.18
N ASP A 37 -5.63 9.54 6.96
CA ASP A 37 -4.60 10.15 6.13
C ASP A 37 -3.27 9.34 6.04
N PRO A 38 -3.32 8.07 5.59
CA PRO A 38 -2.15 7.20 5.60
C PRO A 38 -1.02 7.72 4.68
N GLU A 39 -1.35 8.46 3.62
CA GLU A 39 -0.39 9.15 2.75
C GLU A 39 0.40 10.22 3.51
N HIS A 40 -0.31 11.09 4.23
CA HIS A 40 0.31 12.18 4.99
C HIS A 40 1.16 11.61 6.14
N ARG A 41 0.66 10.58 6.84
CA ARG A 41 1.40 9.89 7.90
C ARG A 41 2.66 9.21 7.37
N LEU A 42 2.59 8.59 6.19
CA LEU A 42 3.76 8.00 5.55
C LEU A 42 4.81 9.07 5.24
N TYR A 43 4.39 10.17 4.62
CA TYR A 43 5.29 11.27 4.31
C TYR A 43 5.92 11.88 5.56
N ALA A 44 5.12 12.18 6.60
CA ALA A 44 5.61 12.72 7.87
C ALA A 44 6.64 11.79 8.52
N LYS A 45 6.43 10.48 8.45
CA LYS A 45 7.36 9.49 9.01
C LYS A 45 8.68 9.42 8.24
N LEU A 46 8.64 9.54 6.92
CA LEU A 46 9.85 9.62 6.08
C LEU A 46 10.58 10.95 6.32
N ALA A 47 9.85 12.06 6.39
CA ALA A 47 10.38 13.39 6.66
C ALA A 47 11.04 13.49 8.05
N ALA A 48 10.46 12.86 9.06
CA ALA A 48 11.04 12.77 10.40
C ALA A 48 12.38 12.01 10.40
N ARG A 49 12.58 11.07 9.48
CA ARG A 49 13.84 10.32 9.34
C ARG A 49 14.89 11.10 8.55
N ASN A 50 14.50 11.62 7.39
CA ASN A 50 15.36 12.48 6.60
C ASN A 50 14.52 13.35 5.63
N PRO A 51 14.34 14.64 5.91
CA PRO A 51 13.48 15.51 5.09
C PRO A 51 14.04 15.69 3.67
N ARG A 52 15.37 15.59 3.49
CA ARG A 52 16.02 15.74 2.17
C ARG A 52 15.71 14.60 1.21
N THR A 53 15.46 13.39 1.72
CA THR A 53 15.17 12.20 0.91
C THR A 53 13.70 11.78 0.96
N ALA A 54 12.91 12.34 1.87
CA ALA A 54 11.53 11.93 2.14
C ALA A 54 10.65 11.91 0.89
N HIS A 55 10.71 12.95 0.05
CA HIS A 55 9.92 13.00 -1.18
C HIS A 55 10.31 11.90 -2.17
N GLY A 56 11.61 11.64 -2.33
CA GLY A 56 12.12 10.57 -3.20
C GLY A 56 11.74 9.18 -2.71
N GLU A 57 11.89 8.93 -1.40
CA GLU A 57 11.49 7.68 -0.76
C GLU A 57 9.97 7.47 -0.86
N TYR A 58 9.17 8.50 -0.61
CA TYR A 58 7.72 8.48 -0.77
C TYR A 58 7.33 8.09 -2.20
N ASN A 59 7.86 8.80 -3.21
CA ASN A 59 7.57 8.52 -4.61
C ASN A 59 8.03 7.13 -5.05
N ALA A 60 9.13 6.62 -4.49
CA ALA A 60 9.59 5.26 -4.77
C ALA A 60 8.61 4.21 -4.21
N LEU A 61 8.14 4.39 -2.97
CA LEU A 61 7.18 3.50 -2.33
C LEU A 61 5.82 3.53 -3.04
N VAL A 62 5.31 4.70 -3.38
CA VAL A 62 4.03 4.85 -4.11
C VAL A 62 4.11 4.21 -5.50
N ARG A 63 5.21 4.43 -6.24
CA ARG A 63 5.39 3.76 -7.55
C ARG A 63 5.43 2.24 -7.43
N ARG A 64 6.08 1.72 -6.39
CA ARG A 64 6.12 0.27 -6.12
C ARG A 64 4.73 -0.27 -5.77
N LEU A 65 3.94 0.48 -5.00
CA LEU A 65 2.56 0.13 -4.67
C LEU A 65 1.69 0.06 -5.94
N VAL A 66 1.72 1.11 -6.77
CA VAL A 66 0.95 1.14 -8.03
C VAL A 66 1.36 0.00 -8.98
N SER A 67 2.66 -0.31 -9.06
CA SER A 67 3.12 -1.46 -9.86
C SER A 67 2.59 -2.78 -9.33
N PHE A 68 2.54 -2.95 -8.00
CA PHE A 68 1.98 -4.13 -7.36
C PHE A 68 0.46 -4.26 -7.62
N GLU A 69 -0.30 -3.17 -7.46
CA GLU A 69 -1.74 -3.14 -7.77
C GLU A 69 -2.01 -3.57 -9.22
N ARG A 70 -1.28 -3.00 -10.19
CA ARG A 70 -1.41 -3.35 -11.61
C ARG A 70 -1.11 -4.83 -11.88
N ALA A 71 -0.11 -5.38 -11.22
CA ALA A 71 0.22 -6.81 -11.34
C ALA A 71 -0.91 -7.70 -10.79
N LEU A 72 -1.53 -7.30 -9.68
CA LEU A 72 -2.69 -8.00 -9.12
C LEU A 72 -3.91 -7.92 -10.05
N GLU A 73 -4.18 -6.74 -10.62
CA GLU A 73 -5.26 -6.56 -11.59
C GLU A 73 -5.06 -7.44 -12.83
N HIS A 74 -3.84 -7.49 -13.38
CA HIS A 74 -3.52 -8.34 -14.53
C HIS A 74 -3.70 -9.82 -14.20
N ARG A 75 -3.23 -10.26 -13.02
CA ARG A 75 -3.41 -11.63 -12.53
C ARG A 75 -4.89 -11.98 -12.37
N ARG A 76 -5.72 -11.05 -11.87
CA ARG A 76 -7.17 -11.25 -11.71
C ARG A 76 -7.86 -11.39 -13.07
N ARG A 77 -7.55 -10.52 -14.04
CA ARG A 77 -8.09 -10.60 -15.41
C ARG A 77 -7.77 -11.94 -16.05
N ARG A 78 -6.49 -12.35 -16.06
CA ARG A 78 -6.03 -13.65 -16.59
C ARG A 78 -6.74 -14.85 -15.97
N ARG A 79 -7.13 -14.79 -14.68
CA ARG A 79 -7.90 -15.85 -14.03
C ARG A 79 -9.37 -15.86 -14.46
N LYS A 80 -9.96 -14.70 -14.71
CA LYS A 80 -11.32 -14.57 -15.23
C LYS A 80 -11.40 -15.13 -16.66
N ASP A 81 -10.44 -14.81 -17.52
CA ASP A 81 -10.39 -15.29 -18.92
C ASP A 81 -10.18 -16.81 -19.07
N ARG A 82 -9.77 -17.52 -18.01
CA ARG A 82 -9.56 -18.99 -18.01
C ARG A 82 -10.73 -19.77 -17.40
N ALA A 83 -11.68 -19.07 -16.78
CA ALA A 83 -12.83 -19.67 -16.10
C ALA A 83 -14.14 -19.52 -16.90
N ASP A 84 -14.06 -18.87 -18.07
CA ASP A 84 -15.09 -18.71 -19.09
C ASP A 84 -14.72 -19.62 -20.28
#